data_AF-W1DRA1-F1
#
_entry.id   AF-W1DRA1-F1
#
_cell.length_a   1.000
_cell.length_b   1.000
_cell.length_c   1.000
_cell.angle_alpha   90.00
_cell.angle_beta   90.00
_cell.angle_gamma   90.00
#
_symmetry.space_group_name_H-M   'P 1'
#
loop_
_entity.id
_entity.type
_entity.pdbx_description
1 polymer ?
#
loop_
_entity_poly.entity_id
_entity_poly.type
_entity_poly.pdbx_seq_one_letter_code
_entity_poly.pdbx_strand_id
1 'polypeptide(L)' 'MSLQSVRQFFAEHAPDIEIIELNQSTATVALAAAAHNVEPGQIAKNAVAQDQR' A
#
# COMPACT_ATOMS: atom_id res chain seq x y z
N MET A 1 1.13 -5.91 9.40
CA MET A 1 2.24 -6.52 8.62
C MET A 1 3.38 -5.51 8.50
N SER A 2 4.62 -5.96 8.36
CA SER A 2 5.81 -5.09 8.14
C SER A 2 6.21 -5.06 6.67
N LEU A 3 6.95 -4.04 6.23
CA LEU A 3 7.44 -3.91 4.86
C LEU A 3 8.36 -5.07 4.45
N GLN A 4 9.23 -5.53 5.36
CA GLN A 4 10.16 -6.64 5.10
C GLN A 4 9.42 -7.94 4.78
N SER A 5 8.38 -8.28 5.54
CA SER A 5 7.57 -9.47 5.26
C SER A 5 6.82 -9.36 3.93
N VAL A 6 6.37 -8.16 3.56
CA VAL A 6 5.73 -7.92 2.25
C VAL A 6 6.73 -8.10 1.12
N ARG A 7 7.97 -7.58 1.25
CA ARG A 7 9.04 -7.77 0.27
C ARG A 7 9.37 -9.25 0.04
N GLN A 8 9.50 -10.03 1.11
CA GLN A 8 9.75 -11.46 1.01
C GLN A 8 8.60 -12.18 0.28
N PHE A 9 7.35 -11.87 0.65
CA PHE A 9 6.18 -12.49 0.03
C PHE A 9 6.14 -12.26 -1.50
N PHE A 10 6.38 -11.03 -1.96
CA PHE A 10 6.40 -10.75 -3.40
C PHE A 10 7.60 -11.39 -4.09
N ALA A 11 8.79 -11.43 -3.47
CA ALA A 11 9.95 -12.11 -4.04
C ALA A 11 9.70 -13.61 -4.31
N GLU A 12 8.89 -14.26 -3.49
CA GLU A 12 8.56 -15.69 -3.62
C GLU A 12 7.42 -15.95 -4.62
N HIS A 13 6.39 -15.08 -4.66
CA HIS A 13 5.13 -15.36 -5.35
C HIS A 13 4.90 -14.55 -6.63
N ALA A 14 5.49 -13.35 -6.72
CA ALA A 14 5.35 -12.45 -7.86
C ALA A 14 6.59 -11.54 -7.97
N PRO A 15 7.75 -12.13 -8.36
CA PRO A 15 9.04 -11.42 -8.40
C PRO A 15 9.09 -10.30 -9.44
N ASP A 16 8.11 -10.23 -10.35
CA ASP A 16 7.91 -9.16 -11.32
C ASP A 16 7.23 -7.91 -10.73
N ILE A 17 6.65 -8.01 -9.53
CA ILE A 17 6.02 -6.88 -8.85
C ILE A 17 7.06 -6.12 -8.02
N GLU A 18 7.31 -4.86 -8.40
CA GLU A 18 8.21 -3.97 -7.68
C GLU A 18 7.50 -3.20 -6.55
N ILE A 19 8.16 -3.08 -5.40
CA ILE A 19 7.70 -2.26 -4.27
C ILE A 19 8.39 -0.89 -4.34
N ILE A 20 7.60 0.15 -4.61
CA ILE A 20 8.03 1.54 -4.66
C ILE A 20 7.87 2.17 -3.27
N GLU A 21 8.96 2.68 -2.71
CA GLU A 21 8.94 3.48 -1.48
C GLU A 21 9.04 4.97 -1.83
N LEU A 22 8.16 5.77 -1.23
CA LEU A 22 8.15 7.21 -1.40
C LEU A 22 8.55 7.89 -0.09
N ASN A 23 9.32 8.98 -0.21
CA ASN A 23 9.70 9.80 0.94
C ASN A 23 8.53 10.65 1.49
N GLN A 24 7.49 10.84 0.69
CA GLN A 24 6.27 11.55 1.07
C GLN A 24 5.27 10.61 1.76
N SER A 25 4.47 11.14 2.67
CA SER A 25 3.44 10.36 3.37
C SER A 25 2.40 9.80 2.40
N THR A 26 2.07 8.52 2.55
CA THR A 26 0.99 7.82 1.84
C THR A 26 -0.10 7.32 2.81
N ALA A 27 -0.19 7.93 4.00
CA ALA A 27 -1.03 7.45 5.09
C ALA A 27 -2.54 7.52 4.81
N THR A 28 -2.98 8.31 3.83
CA THR A 28 -4.37 8.39 3.39
C THR A 28 -4.47 8.13 1.90
N VAL A 29 -5.65 7.71 1.46
CA VAL A 29 -5.96 7.48 0.03
C VAL A 29 -5.62 8.72 -0.81
N ALA A 30 -6.02 9.91 -0.36
CA ALA A 30 -5.74 11.16 -1.08
C ALA A 30 -4.24 11.47 -1.16
N LEU A 31 -3.48 11.25 -0.07
CA LEU A 31 -2.04 11.46 -0.06
C LEU A 31 -1.31 10.47 -0.97
N ALA A 32 -1.67 9.19 -0.93
CA ALA A 32 -1.11 8.17 -1.80
C ALA A 32 -1.44 8.44 -3.28
N ALA A 33 -2.67 8.84 -3.59
CA ALA A 33 -3.09 9.16 -4.95
C ALA A 33 -2.29 10.34 -5.53
N ALA A 34 -2.13 11.42 -4.74
CA ALA A 34 -1.30 12.56 -5.13
C ALA A 34 0.18 12.16 -5.30
N ALA A 35 0.71 11.35 -4.39
CA ALA A 35 2.10 10.89 -4.42
C ALA A 35 2.43 10.06 -5.67
N HIS A 36 1.45 9.30 -6.18
CA HIS A 36 1.58 8.47 -7.39
C HIS A 36 1.03 9.14 -8.66
N ASN A 37 0.47 10.35 -8.58
CA ASN A 37 -0.20 11.06 -9.68
C ASN A 37 -1.34 10.24 -10.32
N VAL A 38 -2.18 9.61 -9.49
CA VAL A 38 -3.32 8.78 -9.91
C VAL A 38 -4.62 9.27 -9.27
N GLU A 39 -5.76 8.78 -9.75
CA GLU A 39 -7.04 9.06 -9.12
C GLU A 39 -7.20 8.27 -7.80
N PRO A 40 -7.88 8.83 -6.78
CA PRO A 40 -8.12 8.13 -5.50
C PRO A 40 -8.73 6.74 -5.63
N GLY A 41 -9.56 6.50 -6.65
CA GLY A 41 -10.18 5.20 -6.92
C GLY A 41 -9.19 4.10 -7.33
N GLN A 42 -7.96 4.46 -7.68
CA GLN A 42 -6.88 3.52 -8.02
C GLN A 42 -6.06 3.10 -6.80
N ILE A 43 -6.29 3.69 -5.63
CA ILE A 43 -5.61 3.34 -4.39
C ILE A 43 -6.47 2.38 -3.58
N ALA A 44 -5.99 1.13 -3.42
CA ALA A 44 -6.60 0.18 -2.53
C ALA A 44 -6.22 0.47 -1.06
N LYS A 45 -7.21 0.52 -0.17
CA LYS A 45 -7.00 0.66 1.28
C LYS A 45 -7.36 -0.64 1.99
N ASN A 46 -6.44 -1.16 2.81
CA ASN A 46 -6.73 -2.24 3.74
C ASN A 46 -7.13 -1.66 5.11
N ALA A 47 -8.27 -2.07 5.65
CA ALA A 47 -8.74 -1.69 6.99
C ALA A 47 -9.41 -2.90 7.65
N VAL A 48 -9.12 -3.13 8.92
CA VAL A 48 -9.88 -4.09 9.73
C VAL A 48 -11.07 -3.38 10.35
N ALA A 49 -12.28 -3.88 10.11
CA ALA A 49 -13.47 -3.41 10.81
C ALA A 49 -13.40 -3.93 12.26
N GLN A 50 -13.43 -3.03 13.23
CA GLN A 50 -13.62 -3.42 14.62
C GLN A 50 -15.12 -3.33 14.94
N ASP A 51 -15.71 -4.47 15.30
CA ASP A 51 -17.08 -4.57 15.80
C ASP A 51 -17.16 -3.87 17.16
N GLN A 52 -17.83 -2.71 17.23
CA GLN A 52 -18.01 -1.93 18.47
C GLN A 52 -19.23 -2.40 19.26
N ARG A 53 -19.29 -3.70 19.59
CA ARG A 53 -20.29 -4.22 20.54
C ARG A 53 -19.93 -3.84 21.97
#